data_AF-A0A6V8P159-F1
#
_entry.id   AF-A0A6V8P159-F1
#
_cell.length_a   1.000
_cell.length_b   1.000
_cell.length_c   1.000
_cell.angle_alpha   90.00
_cell.angle_beta   90.00
_cell.angle_gamma   90.00
#
_symmetry.space_group_name_H-M   'P 1'
#
loop_
_entity.id
_entity.type
_entity.pdbx_description
1 polymer ?
#
loop_
_entity_poly.entity_id
_entity_poly.type
_entity_poly.pdbx_seq_one_letter_code
_entity_poly.pdbx_strand_id
1 'polypeptide(L)'
;MYVVTRDTIKAKGRSHATAQEEILKLSEVFKQFRLVPKQFDYLVNSMRVMMDRVRTQERLIMKLCVEQCKMPKKNFITLFTGNETSDTWFNAAIAMNKPWSEKLHDVSEEVHRALQK
;
A
#
# COMPACT_ATOMS: atom_id res chain seq x y z
N MET A 1 0.52 16.36 20.01
CA MET A 1 1.09 15.00 20.00
C MET A 1 0.82 14.27 18.69
N TYR A 2 -0.43 13.98 18.32
CA TYR A 2 -0.76 13.36 17.01
C TYR A 2 -0.14 14.09 15.80
N VAL A 3 -0.21 15.43 15.78
CA VAL A 3 0.37 16.25 14.70
C VAL A 3 1.89 16.06 14.61
N VAL A 4 2.58 16.04 15.75
CA VAL A 4 4.03 15.83 15.84
C VAL A 4 4.41 14.44 15.35
N THR A 5 3.71 13.39 15.81
CA THR A 5 3.92 12.01 15.35
C THR A 5 3.70 11.90 13.84
N ARG A 6 2.61 12.48 13.31
CA ARG A 6 2.27 12.49 11.88
C ARG A 6 3.35 13.17 11.05
N ASP A 7 3.79 14.36 11.47
CA ASP A 7 4.75 15.16 10.69
C ASP A 7 6.15 14.54 10.76
N THR A 8 6.52 13.92 11.88
CA THR A 8 7.77 13.15 12.02
C THR A 8 7.76 11.90 11.13
N ILE A 9 6.64 11.18 11.05
CA ILE A 9 6.49 10.03 10.12
C ILE A 9 6.65 10.48 8.67
N LYS A 10 6.03 11.61 8.29
CA LYS A 10 6.14 12.15 6.94
C LYS A 10 7.57 12.58 6.60
N ALA A 11 8.27 13.22 7.53
CA ALA A 11 9.60 13.77 7.27
C ALA A 11 10.71 12.70 7.26
N LYS A 12 10.64 11.70 8.15
CA LYS A 12 11.75 10.75 8.37
C LYS A 12 11.42 9.31 7.97
N GLY A 13 10.17 9.02 7.61
CA GLY A 13 9.69 7.67 7.39
C GLY A 13 9.26 6.99 8.68
N ARG A 14 8.33 6.04 8.56
CA ARG A 14 7.67 5.38 9.70
C ARG A 14 8.64 4.57 10.57
N SER A 15 9.63 3.92 9.97
CA SER A 15 10.60 3.04 10.63
C SER A 15 11.79 3.78 11.24
N HIS A 16 11.88 5.10 11.10
CA HIS A 16 12.97 5.88 11.68
C HIS A 16 12.85 5.93 13.20
N ALA A 17 13.97 5.82 13.92
CA ALA A 17 14.01 5.75 15.39
C ALA A 17 13.17 6.84 16.07
N THR A 18 13.30 8.10 15.63
CA THR A 18 12.51 9.23 16.15
C THR A 18 11.00 9.10 15.87
N ALA A 19 10.61 8.59 14.69
CA ALA A 19 9.20 8.38 14.37
C ALA A 19 8.62 7.25 15.22
N GLN A 20 9.39 6.19 15.45
CA GLN A 20 9.00 5.07 16.30
C GLN A 20 8.80 5.51 17.76
N GLU A 21 9.67 6.37 18.28
CA GLU A 21 9.54 6.93 19.62
C GLU A 21 8.26 7.76 19.78
N GLU A 22 7.97 8.63 18.80
CA GLU A 22 6.74 9.43 18.81
C GLU A 22 5.48 8.58 18.64
N ILE A 23 5.54 7.48 17.87
CA ILE A 23 4.46 6.49 17.78
C ILE A 23 4.22 5.82 19.13
N LEU A 24 5.29 5.43 19.84
CA LEU A 24 5.18 4.81 21.15
C LEU A 24 4.56 5.78 22.17
N LYS A 25 5.02 7.03 22.23
CA LYS A 25 4.42 8.08 23.08
C LYS A 25 2.93 8.26 22.80
N LEU A 26 2.55 8.29 21.51
CA LEU A 26 1.14 8.36 21.10
C LEU A 26 0.35 7.14 21.55
N SER A 27 0.93 5.94 21.43
CA SER A 27 0.29 4.70 21.86
C SER A 27 0.04 4.66 23.37
N GLU A 28 0.96 5.17 24.20
CA GLU A 28 0.80 5.21 25.66
C GLU A 28 -0.35 6.11 26.08
N VAL A 29 -0.47 7.29 25.46
CA VAL A 29 -1.63 8.17 25.69
C VAL A 29 -2.92 7.52 25.17
N PHE A 30 -2.85 6.81 24.04
CA PHE A 30 -4.01 6.09 23.50
C PHE A 30 -4.52 4.98 24.45
N LYS A 31 -3.62 4.29 25.17
CA LYS A 31 -3.99 3.29 26.19
C LYS A 31 -4.72 3.90 27.40
N GLN A 32 -4.46 5.17 27.71
CA GLN A 32 -5.11 5.88 28.82
C GLN A 32 -6.55 6.30 28.47
N PHE A 33 -6.87 6.44 27.19
CA PHE A 33 -8.26 6.60 26.78
C PHE A 33 -9.02 5.31 27.10
N ARG A 34 -9.83 5.34 28.16
CA ARG A 34 -10.87 4.33 28.41
C ARG A 34 -11.97 4.46 27.37
N LEU A 35 -11.65 4.12 26.12
CA LEU A 35 -12.64 4.04 25.06
C LEU A 35 -13.68 3.00 25.45
N VAL A 36 -14.95 3.38 25.34
CA VAL A 36 -16.06 2.42 25.45
C VAL A 36 -15.78 1.31 24.42
N PRO A 37 -15.91 0.02 24.77
CA PRO A 37 -15.54 -1.09 23.89
C PRO A 37 -16.03 -0.93 22.44
N LYS A 38 -17.27 -0.46 22.24
CA LYS A 38 -17.83 -0.18 20.92
C LYS A 38 -17.07 0.87 20.09
N GLN A 39 -16.51 1.90 20.71
CA GLN A 39 -15.71 2.94 20.03
C GLN A 39 -14.35 2.38 19.61
N PHE A 40 -13.75 1.52 20.44
CA PHE A 40 -12.53 0.81 20.09
C PHE A 40 -12.76 -0.14 18.90
N ASP A 41 -13.83 -0.94 18.95
CA ASP A 41 -14.20 -1.85 17.87
C ASP A 41 -14.43 -1.12 16.55
N TYR A 42 -15.09 0.05 16.59
CA TYR A 42 -15.29 0.90 15.41
C TYR A 42 -13.97 1.32 14.75
N LEU A 43 -12.99 1.73 15.55
CA LEU A 43 -11.67 2.14 15.06
C LEU A 43 -10.92 0.95 14.45
N VAL A 44 -10.89 -0.19 15.14
CA VAL A 44 -10.23 -1.42 14.65
C VAL A 44 -10.88 -1.91 13.35
N ASN A 45 -12.22 -1.89 13.28
CA ASN A 45 -12.93 -2.30 12.09
C ASN A 45 -12.64 -1.36 10.90
N SER A 46 -12.58 -0.05 11.15
CA SER A 46 -12.21 0.93 10.12
C SER A 46 -10.80 0.66 9.55
N MET A 47 -9.84 0.30 10.42
CA MET A 47 -8.49 -0.11 9.98
C MET A 47 -8.52 -1.40 9.17
N ARG A 48 -9.32 -2.39 9.58
CA ARG A 48 -9.47 -3.67 8.86
C ARG A 48 -10.02 -3.44 7.45
N VAL A 49 -11.07 -2.64 7.32
CA VAL A 49 -11.67 -2.29 6.03
C VAL A 49 -10.66 -1.59 5.12
N MET A 50 -9.83 -0.67 5.65
CA MET A 50 -8.77 -0.04 4.88
C MET A 50 -7.73 -1.06 4.37
N MET A 51 -7.30 -2.00 5.20
CA MET A 51 -6.37 -3.06 4.75
C MET A 51 -7.00 -3.98 3.69
N ASP A 52 -8.27 -4.33 3.83
CA ASP A 52 -8.97 -5.17 2.85
C ASP A 52 -9.17 -4.46 1.51
N ARG A 53 -9.32 -3.12 1.51
CA ARG A 53 -9.30 -2.31 0.29
C ARG A 53 -7.97 -2.42 -0.44
N VAL A 54 -6.84 -2.24 0.26
CA VAL A 54 -5.50 -2.36 -0.33
C VAL A 54 -5.28 -3.75 -0.93
N ARG A 55 -5.59 -4.81 -0.17
CA ARG A 55 -5.48 -6.19 -0.66
C ARG A 55 -6.36 -6.48 -1.87
N THR A 56 -7.54 -5.86 -1.95
CA THR A 56 -8.41 -5.96 -3.12
C THR A 56 -7.77 -5.32 -4.35
N GLN A 57 -7.14 -4.15 -4.20
CA GLN A 57 -6.40 -3.51 -5.30
C GLN A 57 -5.19 -4.33 -5.72
N GLU A 58 -4.39 -4.84 -4.79
CA GLU A 58 -3.24 -5.69 -5.09
C GLU A 58 -3.65 -6.94 -5.90
N ARG A 59 -4.75 -7.59 -5.51
CA ARG A 59 -5.30 -8.75 -6.23
C ARG A 59 -5.79 -8.38 -7.62
N LEU A 60 -6.43 -7.21 -7.78
CA LEU A 60 -6.89 -6.70 -9.06
C LEU A 60 -5.70 -6.45 -9.99
N ILE A 61 -4.67 -5.74 -9.52
CA ILE A 61 -3.44 -5.47 -10.25
C ILE A 61 -2.78 -6.79 -10.67
N MET A 62 -2.65 -7.74 -9.73
CA MET A 62 -2.10 -9.06 -10.04
C MET A 62 -2.91 -9.78 -11.13
N LYS A 63 -4.25 -9.69 -11.10
CA LYS A 63 -5.12 -10.27 -12.12
C LYS A 63 -4.88 -9.62 -13.49
N LEU A 64 -4.84 -8.29 -13.57
CA LEU A 64 -4.60 -7.55 -14.81
C LEU A 64 -3.23 -7.90 -15.42
N CYS A 65 -2.16 -7.88 -14.62
CA CYS A 65 -0.82 -8.16 -15.12
C CYS A 65 -0.60 -9.64 -15.45
N VAL A 66 -1.01 -10.57 -14.59
CA VAL A 66 -0.72 -12.00 -14.76
C VAL A 66 -1.72 -12.69 -15.69
N GLU A 67 -3.02 -12.44 -15.52
CA GLU A 67 -4.06 -13.17 -16.24
C GLU A 67 -4.34 -12.55 -17.61
N GLN A 68 -4.47 -11.23 -17.69
CA GLN A 68 -4.82 -10.51 -18.91
C GLN A 68 -3.58 -10.24 -19.79
N CYS A 69 -2.49 -9.73 -19.20
CA CYS A 69 -1.27 -9.45 -19.95
C CYS A 69 -0.35 -10.66 -20.13
N LYS A 70 -0.66 -11.79 -19.48
CA LYS A 70 0.15 -13.04 -19.50
C LYS A 70 1.56 -12.86 -18.94
N MET A 71 1.77 -11.90 -18.04
CA MET A 71 3.03 -11.76 -17.32
C MET A 71 3.24 -12.95 -16.37
N PRO A 72 4.41 -13.61 -16.37
CA PRO A 72 4.70 -14.65 -15.39
C PRO A 72 4.61 -14.12 -13.95
N LYS A 73 3.91 -14.83 -13.05
CA LYS A 73 3.70 -14.42 -11.65
C LYS A 73 5.01 -14.13 -10.89
N LYS A 74 6.08 -14.87 -11.18
CA LYS A 74 7.40 -14.61 -10.58
C LYS A 74 7.91 -13.21 -10.91
N ASN A 75 7.84 -12.80 -12.18
CA ASN A 75 8.27 -11.48 -12.61
C ASN A 75 7.41 -10.38 -11.97
N PHE A 76 6.09 -10.60 -11.89
CA PHE A 76 5.19 -9.67 -11.21
C PHE A 76 5.61 -9.47 -9.75
N ILE A 77 5.79 -10.55 -8.98
CA ILE A 77 6.19 -10.46 -7.57
C ILE A 77 7.52 -9.73 -7.41
N THR A 78 8.51 -10.02 -8.27
CA THR A 78 9.83 -9.38 -8.23
C THR A 78 9.76 -7.88 -8.49
N LEU A 79 8.92 -7.42 -9.42
CA LEU A 79 8.79 -5.99 -9.74
C LEU A 79 7.91 -5.25 -8.74
N PHE A 80 6.82 -5.87 -8.30
CA PHE A 80 5.81 -5.26 -7.45
C PHE A 80 6.29 -5.09 -6.00
N THR A 81 7.03 -6.07 -5.47
CA THR A 81 7.48 -6.04 -4.06
C THR A 81 8.47 -4.90 -3.83
N GLY A 82 8.21 -4.06 -2.83
CA GLY A 82 9.03 -2.91 -2.45
C GLY A 82 8.71 -1.61 -3.20
N ASN A 83 7.84 -1.65 -4.21
CA ASN A 83 7.36 -0.47 -4.95
C ASN A 83 5.83 -0.45 -5.06
N GLU A 84 5.11 -1.08 -4.11
CA GLU A 84 3.66 -1.34 -4.21
C GLU A 84 2.80 -0.07 -4.33
N THR A 85 3.35 1.08 -3.90
CA THR A 85 2.66 2.37 -3.85
C THR A 85 3.04 3.32 -4.99
N SER A 86 3.95 2.90 -5.88
CA SER A 86 4.46 3.71 -6.98
C SER A 86 4.18 3.03 -8.32
N ASP A 87 4.06 3.81 -9.37
CA ASP A 87 3.99 3.40 -10.78
C ASP A 87 5.36 2.99 -11.36
N THR A 88 6.45 3.22 -10.62
CA THR A 88 7.82 2.92 -11.07
C THR A 88 8.02 1.47 -11.50
N TRP A 89 7.47 0.49 -10.77
CA TRP A 89 7.56 -0.92 -11.15
C TRP A 89 6.82 -1.23 -12.45
N PHE A 90 5.71 -0.52 -12.70
CA PHE A 90 4.89 -0.71 -13.88
C PHE A 90 5.57 -0.15 -15.13
N ASN A 91 6.17 1.05 -15.01
CA ASN A 91 6.99 1.64 -16.05
C ASN A 91 8.23 0.77 -16.36
N ALA A 92 8.86 0.20 -15.33
CA ALA A 92 9.95 -0.76 -15.52
C ALA A 92 9.48 -2.03 -16.25
N ALA A 93 8.30 -2.55 -15.92
CA ALA A 93 7.71 -3.72 -16.57
C ALA A 93 7.43 -3.50 -18.06
N ILE A 94 6.98 -2.29 -18.43
CA ILE A 94 6.80 -1.88 -19.83
C ILE A 94 8.15 -1.81 -20.54
N ALA A 95 9.15 -1.16 -19.93
CA ALA A 95 10.49 -0.98 -20.51
C ALA A 95 11.25 -2.30 -20.77
N MET A 96 10.83 -3.42 -20.19
CA MET A 96 11.43 -4.74 -20.43
C MET A 96 11.20 -5.29 -21.85
N ASN A 97 10.30 -4.68 -22.64
CA ASN A 97 10.01 -5.04 -24.04
C ASN A 97 9.81 -6.56 -24.24
N LYS A 98 9.11 -7.21 -23.32
CA LYS A 98 8.72 -8.61 -23.45
C LYS A 98 7.38 -8.73 -24.19
N PRO A 99 7.01 -9.90 -24.71
CA PRO A 99 5.71 -10.10 -25.37
C PRO A 99 4.50 -9.76 -24.50
N TRP A 100 4.64 -9.84 -23.18
CA TRP A 100 3.62 -9.41 -22.22
C TRP A 100 3.69 -7.92 -21.87
N SER A 101 4.81 -7.24 -22.13
CA SER A 101 4.99 -5.80 -21.87
C SER A 101 4.14 -4.95 -22.81
N GLU A 102 4.00 -5.34 -24.08
CA GLU A 102 3.12 -4.64 -25.03
C GLU A 102 1.67 -4.61 -24.53
N LYS A 103 1.19 -5.73 -23.98
CA LYS A 103 -0.17 -5.85 -23.41
C LYS A 103 -0.36 -5.05 -22.12
N LEU A 104 0.72 -4.67 -21.43
CA LEU A 104 0.59 -3.82 -20.23
C LEU A 104 0.08 -2.42 -20.59
N HIS A 105 0.34 -1.94 -21.81
CA HIS A 105 -0.22 -0.66 -22.26
C HIS A 105 -1.75 -0.65 -22.22
N ASP A 106 -2.39 -1.76 -22.61
CA ASP A 106 -3.85 -1.89 -22.64
C ASP A 106 -4.49 -1.83 -21.24
N VAL A 107 -3.77 -2.25 -20.20
CA VAL A 107 -4.25 -2.23 -18.81
C VAL A 107 -3.68 -1.06 -18.00
N SER A 108 -2.91 -0.18 -18.64
CA SER A 108 -2.18 0.90 -17.96
C SER A 108 -3.11 1.80 -17.15
N GLU A 109 -4.22 2.27 -17.73
CA GLU A 109 -5.15 3.15 -17.03
C GLU A 109 -5.76 2.49 -15.79
N GLU A 110 -6.12 1.20 -15.89
CA GLU A 110 -6.72 0.46 -14.78
C GLU A 110 -5.71 0.17 -13.66
N VAL A 111 -4.44 -0.10 -14.01
CA VAL A 111 -3.37 -0.26 -13.01
C VAL A 111 -3.08 1.06 -12.30
N HIS A 112 -2.96 2.17 -13.03
CA HIS A 112 -2.78 3.50 -12.43
C HIS A 112 -3.96 3.89 -11.54
N ARG A 113 -5.19 3.58 -11.97
CA ARG A 113 -6.40 3.81 -11.18
C ARG A 113 -6.43 2.96 -9.90
N ALA A 114 -5.97 1.72 -9.95
CA ALA A 114 -5.90 0.83 -8.78
C ALA A 114 -4.84 1.31 -7.76
N LEU A 115 -3.72 1.88 -8.23
CA LEU A 115 -2.67 2.43 -7.36
C LEU A 115 -3.09 3.73 -6.63
N GLN A 116 -4.10 4.45 -7.14
CA GLN A 116 -4.59 5.70 -6.54
C GLN A 116 -5.74 5.54 -5.52
N LYS A 117 -6.33 4.35 -5.37
CA LYS A 117 -7.58 4.10 -4.60
C LYS A 117 -7.40 3.33 -3.30
#